data_AF-F3GEU0-F1
#
_entry.id   AF-F3GEU0-F1
#
_cell.length_a   1.000
_cell.length_b   1.000
_cell.length_c   1.000
_cell.angle_alpha   90.00
_cell.angle_beta   90.00
_cell.angle_gamma   90.00
#
_symmetry.space_group_name_H-M   'P 1'
#
loop_
_entity.id
_entity.type
_entity.pdbx_description
1 polymer ?
#
loop_
_entity_poly.entity_id
_entity_poly.type
_entity_poly.pdbx_seq_one_letter_code
_entity_poly.pdbx_strand_id
1 'polypeptide(L)'
;MTPVSTHEVGDAEGNLVYRRITLRLIPFIFICYLFNYLDRVNVGFAKLQMLDALNFSETVYGLGAGIFFIGYVLCGLPSNLALNRFGPRRWIGLMMITWGIFSTCLLFVTTPVEFYVLRFLTGMAEAGFFPGIVLYLSRWYPNQRRGRIMALFMSAIPVSGLLGGPFSGWILNHFAGGQGGMAGWQWMFLIQGVPTVALGVLAFVLLCDKVEDARWLTSEQRQRVKTDITNDELSRPVHGKSSVASVLSMPFIWILGFIYFCIQSGVYAINFWLPSIIKNLGFSDALVIGWISAVPYLMAGVFMLLVGRSADLRNERRWHLVVPMLMGATG
;
A
#
# COMPACT_ATOMS: atom_id res chain seq x y z
N MET A 1 -33.24 -36.51 -10.24
CA MET A 1 -31.86 -36.22 -9.78
C MET A 1 -31.01 -36.07 -11.03
N THR A 2 -30.79 -34.83 -11.49
CA THR A 2 -29.87 -34.55 -12.59
C THR A 2 -28.43 -34.77 -12.10
N PRO A 3 -27.59 -35.48 -12.86
CA PRO A 3 -26.20 -35.69 -12.47
C PRO A 3 -25.49 -34.34 -12.53
N VAL A 4 -25.01 -33.86 -11.38
CA VAL A 4 -24.12 -32.69 -11.32
C VAL A 4 -22.89 -33.04 -12.14
N SER A 5 -22.59 -32.21 -13.14
CA SER A 5 -21.48 -32.45 -14.05
C SER A 5 -20.16 -32.41 -13.27
N THR A 6 -19.21 -33.30 -13.59
CA THR A 6 -17.88 -33.36 -12.95
C THR A 6 -17.11 -32.04 -13.05
N HIS A 7 -17.42 -31.20 -14.05
CA HIS A 7 -16.91 -29.84 -14.18
C HIS A 7 -17.44 -28.86 -13.12
N GLU A 8 -18.73 -28.92 -12.76
CA GLU A 8 -19.32 -28.04 -11.73
C GLU A 8 -18.84 -28.37 -10.32
N VAL A 9 -18.67 -29.67 -10.01
CA VAL A 9 -18.08 -30.12 -8.73
C VAL A 9 -16.62 -29.68 -8.64
N GLY A 10 -15.88 -29.82 -9.75
CA GLY A 10 -14.54 -29.29 -9.91
C GLY A 10 -14.49 -27.80 -9.55
N ASP A 11 -15.27 -26.94 -10.20
CA ASP A 11 -15.25 -25.50 -9.96
C ASP A 11 -15.67 -25.07 -8.55
N ALA A 12 -16.65 -25.77 -7.96
CA ALA A 12 -17.07 -25.52 -6.57
C ALA A 12 -15.94 -25.80 -5.57
N GLU A 13 -15.24 -26.93 -5.72
CA GLU A 13 -14.11 -27.29 -4.86
C GLU A 13 -12.91 -26.37 -5.07
N GLY A 14 -12.64 -25.95 -6.32
CA GLY A 14 -11.62 -24.95 -6.64
C GLY A 14 -11.91 -23.61 -5.95
N ASN A 15 -13.17 -23.16 -5.96
CA ASN A 15 -13.59 -21.95 -5.25
C ASN A 15 -13.34 -22.05 -3.73
N LEU A 16 -13.54 -23.22 -3.12
CA LEU A 16 -13.27 -23.43 -1.69
C LEU A 16 -11.77 -23.35 -1.37
N VAL A 17 -10.91 -23.94 -2.22
CA VAL A 17 -9.45 -23.86 -2.05
C VAL A 17 -8.97 -22.40 -2.12
N TYR A 18 -9.37 -21.66 -3.16
CA TYR A 18 -8.99 -20.25 -3.28
C TYR A 18 -9.59 -19.38 -2.19
N ARG A 19 -10.79 -19.70 -1.68
CA ARG A 19 -11.36 -19.02 -0.50
C ARG A 19 -10.49 -19.25 0.73
N ARG A 20 -10.02 -20.47 0.98
CA ARG A 20 -9.11 -20.80 2.09
C ARG A 20 -7.78 -20.06 1.96
N ILE A 21 -7.20 -20.01 0.76
CA ILE A 21 -5.99 -19.22 0.48
C ILE A 21 -6.22 -17.73 0.78
N THR A 22 -7.34 -17.20 0.29
CA THR A 22 -7.71 -15.79 0.44
C THR A 22 -7.89 -15.40 1.89
N LEU A 23 -8.64 -16.19 2.67
CA LEU A 23 -8.88 -15.93 4.09
C LEU A 23 -7.61 -16.01 4.94
N ARG A 24 -6.54 -16.64 4.44
CA ARG A 24 -5.27 -16.76 5.18
C ARG A 24 -4.25 -15.71 4.77
N LEU A 25 -4.10 -15.44 3.48
CA LEU A 25 -3.07 -14.52 2.98
C LEU A 25 -3.55 -13.07 2.96
N ILE A 26 -4.77 -12.82 2.49
CA ILE A 26 -5.21 -11.45 2.21
C ILE A 26 -5.41 -10.62 3.47
N PRO A 27 -6.02 -11.10 4.58
CA PRO A 27 -6.13 -10.30 5.79
C PRO A 27 -4.77 -9.81 6.31
N PHE A 28 -3.77 -10.68 6.31
CA PHE A 28 -2.42 -10.32 6.76
C PHE A 28 -1.77 -9.29 5.82
N ILE A 29 -1.79 -9.56 4.50
CA ILE A 29 -1.22 -8.65 3.50
C ILE A 29 -1.95 -7.30 3.46
N PHE A 30 -3.27 -7.31 3.66
CA PHE A 30 -4.11 -6.13 3.77
C PHE A 30 -3.68 -5.28 4.96
N ILE A 31 -3.48 -5.89 6.14
CA ILE A 31 -2.98 -5.17 7.33
C ILE A 31 -1.58 -4.61 7.06
N CYS A 32 -0.69 -5.38 6.43
CA CYS A 32 0.66 -4.89 6.09
C CYS A 32 0.60 -3.66 5.17
N TYR A 33 -0.30 -3.67 4.18
CA TYR A 33 -0.46 -2.54 3.26
C TYR A 33 -1.20 -1.35 3.87
N LEU A 34 -2.09 -1.61 4.82
CA LEU A 34 -2.70 -0.59 5.65
C LEU A 34 -1.61 0.16 6.43
N PHE A 35 -0.72 -0.55 7.13
CA PHE A 35 0.40 0.08 7.86
C PHE A 35 1.40 0.79 6.93
N ASN A 36 1.65 0.22 5.75
CA ASN A 36 2.45 0.85 4.71
C ASN A 36 1.89 2.23 4.31
N TYR A 37 0.58 2.33 4.08
CA TYR A 37 -0.05 3.61 3.76
C TYR A 37 -0.20 4.53 4.97
N LEU A 38 -0.45 3.98 6.16
CA LEU A 38 -0.47 4.76 7.40
C LEU A 38 0.85 5.51 7.55
N ASP A 39 2.00 4.84 7.41
CA ASP A 39 3.32 5.46 7.53
C ASP A 39 3.51 6.67 6.60
N ARG A 40 3.00 6.57 5.35
CA ARG A 40 3.05 7.68 4.39
C ARG A 40 2.22 8.87 4.85
N VAL A 41 0.98 8.64 5.28
CA VAL A 41 0.06 9.71 5.69
C VAL A 41 0.44 10.29 7.07
N ASN A 42 1.07 9.47 7.91
CA ASN A 42 1.43 9.79 9.29
C ASN A 42 2.27 11.06 9.41
N VAL A 43 3.21 11.25 8.49
CA VAL A 43 4.08 12.43 8.45
C VAL A 43 3.27 13.73 8.33
N GLY A 44 2.13 13.71 7.65
CA GLY A 44 1.21 14.85 7.56
C GLY A 44 0.49 15.20 8.86
N PHE A 45 0.18 14.21 9.69
CA PHE A 45 -0.32 14.44 11.05
C PHE A 45 0.81 14.89 11.98
N ALA A 46 2.00 14.30 11.85
CA ALA A 46 3.14 14.58 12.74
C ALA A 46 3.53 16.05 12.63
N LYS A 47 3.51 16.56 11.39
CA LYS A 47 3.72 17.96 11.06
C LYS A 47 2.93 18.95 11.93
N LEU A 48 1.71 18.61 12.36
CA LEU A 48 0.85 19.53 13.14
C LEU A 48 1.46 19.96 14.48
N GLN A 49 2.39 19.17 15.03
CA GLN A 49 3.13 19.45 16.27
C GLN A 49 4.65 19.49 16.03
N MET A 50 5.17 18.65 15.14
CA MET A 50 6.61 18.46 14.90
C MET A 50 7.30 19.72 14.36
N LEU A 51 6.63 20.50 13.51
CA LEU A 51 7.22 21.73 12.96
C LEU A 51 7.58 22.72 14.06
N ASP A 52 6.62 23.00 14.95
CA ASP A 52 6.80 23.92 16.06
C ASP A 52 7.82 23.36 17.08
N ALA A 53 7.75 22.05 17.36
CA ALA A 53 8.65 21.40 18.31
C ALA A 53 10.13 21.41 17.88
N LEU A 54 10.40 21.32 16.58
CA LEU A 54 11.76 21.27 16.01
C LEU A 54 12.18 22.59 15.35
N ASN A 55 11.33 23.62 15.38
CA ASN A 55 11.51 24.87 14.62
C ASN A 55 11.78 24.62 13.12
N PHE A 56 11.09 23.65 12.54
CA PHE A 56 11.19 23.35 11.11
C PHE A 56 10.27 24.26 10.30
N SER A 57 10.69 24.62 9.10
CA SER A 57 9.84 25.33 8.13
C SER A 57 9.00 24.36 7.30
N GLU A 58 7.95 24.89 6.67
CA GLU A 58 7.18 24.17 5.65
C GLU A 58 8.06 23.65 4.50
N THR A 59 9.13 24.37 4.16
CA THR A 59 10.10 23.95 3.14
C THR A 59 10.88 22.72 3.58
N VAL A 60 11.30 22.66 4.85
CA VAL A 60 11.98 21.48 5.41
C VAL A 60 11.04 20.28 5.35
N TYR A 61 9.80 20.43 5.80
CA TYR A 61 8.81 19.37 5.72
C TYR A 61 8.58 18.89 4.28
N GLY A 62 8.33 19.82 3.35
CA GLY A 62 8.06 19.48 1.95
C GLY A 62 9.23 18.75 1.29
N LEU A 63 10.47 19.18 1.56
CA LEU A 63 11.65 18.51 1.03
C LEU A 63 11.81 17.10 1.60
N GLY A 64 11.61 16.90 2.91
CA GLY A 64 11.67 15.57 3.52
C GLY A 64 10.52 14.64 3.08
N ALA A 65 9.33 15.20 2.83
CA ALA A 65 8.22 14.45 2.23
C ALA A 65 8.56 14.00 0.80
N GLY A 66 9.23 14.86 0.02
CA GLY A 66 9.65 14.57 -1.36
C GLY A 66 10.83 13.60 -1.48
N ILE A 67 11.88 13.75 -0.65
CA ILE A 67 13.10 12.93 -0.67
C ILE A 67 12.79 11.43 -0.51
N PHE A 68 11.75 11.08 0.24
CA PHE A 68 11.23 9.71 0.32
C PHE A 68 11.03 9.07 -1.06
N PHE A 69 10.47 9.81 -2.03
CA PHE A 69 10.22 9.26 -3.36
C PHE A 69 11.50 9.09 -4.18
N ILE A 70 12.55 9.85 -3.90
CA ILE A 70 13.86 9.65 -4.53
C ILE A 70 14.40 8.27 -4.12
N GLY A 71 14.39 7.97 -2.82
CA GLY A 71 14.76 6.64 -2.31
C GLY A 71 13.88 5.54 -2.89
N TYR A 72 12.57 5.79 -2.97
CA TYR A 72 11.60 4.86 -3.52
C TYR A 72 11.88 4.50 -4.99
N VAL A 73 12.17 5.50 -5.84
CA VAL A 73 12.45 5.27 -7.26
C VAL A 73 13.78 4.54 -7.45
N LEU A 74 14.84 4.96 -6.74
CA LEU A 74 16.17 4.37 -6.87
C LEU A 74 16.18 2.88 -6.48
N CYS A 75 15.45 2.51 -5.43
CA CYS A 75 15.42 1.14 -4.92
C CYS A 75 14.25 0.29 -5.44
N GLY A 76 13.29 0.84 -6.17
CA GLY A 76 12.12 0.12 -6.66
C GLY A 76 12.48 -1.07 -7.56
N LEU A 77 13.29 -0.83 -8.60
CA LEU A 77 13.73 -1.87 -9.52
C LEU A 77 14.69 -2.88 -8.85
N PRO A 78 15.76 -2.45 -8.14
CA PRO A 78 16.65 -3.37 -7.42
C PRO A 78 15.91 -4.25 -6.40
N SER A 79 14.96 -3.69 -5.66
CA SER A 79 14.20 -4.42 -4.64
C SER A 79 13.32 -5.50 -5.27
N ASN A 80 12.74 -5.26 -6.45
CA ASN A 80 11.97 -6.28 -7.14
C ASN A 80 12.85 -7.46 -7.63
N LEU A 81 14.06 -7.17 -8.13
CA LEU A 81 15.03 -8.20 -8.50
C LEU A 81 15.48 -9.02 -7.29
N ALA A 82 15.73 -8.36 -6.16
CA ALA A 82 16.07 -9.02 -4.90
C ALA A 82 14.94 -9.95 -4.43
N LEU A 83 13.67 -9.54 -4.56
CA LEU A 83 12.52 -10.37 -4.19
C LEU A 83 12.45 -11.68 -4.99
N ASN A 84 12.78 -11.64 -6.28
CA ASN A 84 12.86 -12.85 -7.11
C ASN A 84 13.97 -13.80 -6.63
N ARG A 85 15.10 -13.26 -6.15
CA ARG A 85 16.26 -14.05 -5.69
C ARG A 85 16.10 -14.62 -4.29
N PHE A 86 15.61 -13.82 -3.34
CA PHE A 86 15.57 -14.18 -1.91
C PHE A 86 14.25 -14.83 -1.47
N GLY A 87 13.21 -14.74 -2.30
CA GLY A 87 11.88 -15.23 -1.98
C GLY A 87 10.98 -14.13 -1.38
N PRO A 88 9.70 -14.08 -1.76
CA PRO A 88 8.77 -13.05 -1.29
C PRO A 88 8.65 -12.97 0.23
N ARG A 89 8.56 -14.12 0.93
CA ARG A 89 8.37 -14.15 2.39
C ARG A 89 9.48 -13.41 3.12
N ARG A 90 10.74 -13.74 2.79
CA ARG A 90 11.91 -13.18 3.47
C ARG A 90 12.10 -11.71 3.10
N TRP A 91 11.91 -11.38 1.83
CA TRP A 91 12.12 -10.02 1.36
C TRP A 91 11.04 -9.06 1.87
N ILE A 92 9.77 -9.46 1.84
CA ILE A 92 8.66 -8.65 2.40
C ILE A 92 8.87 -8.42 3.90
N GLY A 93 9.18 -9.47 4.66
CA GLY A 93 9.45 -9.33 6.10
C GLY A 93 10.63 -8.40 6.38
N LEU A 94 11.73 -8.52 5.62
CA LEU A 94 12.90 -7.65 5.76
C LEU A 94 12.58 -6.18 5.44
N MET A 95 11.86 -5.91 4.35
CA MET A 95 11.42 -4.55 4.00
C MET A 95 10.60 -3.93 5.14
N MET A 96 9.60 -4.66 5.66
CA MET A 96 8.77 -4.19 6.77
C MET A 96 9.57 -3.90 8.04
N ILE A 97 10.50 -4.78 8.41
CA ILE A 97 11.37 -4.57 9.56
C ILE A 97 12.25 -3.33 9.35
N THR A 98 12.92 -3.24 8.21
CA THR A 98 13.87 -2.14 7.93
C THR A 98 13.17 -0.79 7.87
N TRP A 99 12.06 -0.66 7.14
CA TRP A 99 11.35 0.61 7.08
C TRP A 99 10.65 0.93 8.41
N GLY A 100 10.14 -0.08 9.12
CA GLY A 100 9.52 0.10 10.44
C GLY A 100 10.51 0.66 11.46
N ILE A 101 11.74 0.16 11.45
CA ILE A 101 12.84 0.68 12.28
C ILE A 101 13.14 2.13 11.89
N PHE A 102 13.33 2.44 10.61
CA PHE A 102 13.63 3.82 10.17
C PHE A 102 12.49 4.79 10.50
N SER A 103 11.23 4.35 10.36
CA SER A 103 10.06 5.13 10.76
C SER A 103 10.03 5.37 12.27
N THR A 104 10.29 4.34 13.10
CA THR A 104 10.41 4.54 14.55
C THR A 104 11.55 5.49 14.89
N CYS A 105 12.70 5.41 14.21
CA CYS A 105 13.82 6.33 14.44
C CYS A 105 13.48 7.81 14.19
N LEU A 106 12.41 8.12 13.44
CA LEU A 106 11.97 9.51 13.25
C LEU A 106 11.61 10.18 14.58
N LEU A 107 11.23 9.44 15.61
CA LEU A 107 10.93 10.00 16.93
C LEU A 107 12.15 10.66 17.61
N PHE A 108 13.37 10.32 17.20
CA PHE A 108 14.62 10.88 17.72
C PHE A 108 15.18 12.04 16.89
N VAL A 109 14.47 12.45 15.82
CA VAL A 109 14.93 13.53 14.94
C VAL A 109 14.97 14.85 15.70
N THR A 110 16.07 15.56 15.53
CA THR A 110 16.29 16.92 16.03
C THR A 110 16.68 17.90 14.93
N THR A 111 17.30 17.43 13.84
CA THR A 111 17.77 18.28 12.75
C THR A 111 17.10 17.98 11.40
N PRO A 112 17.02 18.96 10.48
CA PRO A 112 16.48 18.73 9.14
C PRO A 112 17.21 17.63 8.37
N VAL A 113 18.52 17.50 8.56
CA VAL A 113 19.35 16.50 7.87
C VAL A 113 18.99 15.09 8.34
N GLU A 114 18.82 14.88 9.65
CA GLU A 114 18.35 13.60 10.21
C GLU A 114 16.99 13.23 9.65
N PHE A 115 16.06 14.21 9.57
CA PHE A 115 14.75 14.01 8.97
C PHE A 115 14.86 13.55 7.51
N TYR A 116 15.69 14.21 6.70
CA TYR A 116 15.87 13.87 5.28
C TYR A 116 16.50 12.49 5.10
N VAL A 117 17.54 12.17 5.87
CA VAL A 117 18.22 10.88 5.80
C VAL A 117 17.25 9.75 6.16
N LEU A 118 16.51 9.87 7.27
CA LEU A 118 15.54 8.85 7.66
C LEU A 118 14.42 8.73 6.63
N ARG A 119 13.88 9.84 6.10
CA ARG A 119 12.87 9.80 5.04
C ARG A 119 13.37 9.13 3.76
N PHE A 120 14.62 9.40 3.38
CA PHE A 120 15.26 8.74 2.24
C PHE A 120 15.39 7.23 2.46
N LEU A 121 15.90 6.82 3.64
CA LEU A 121 16.09 5.41 4.01
C LEU A 121 14.76 4.65 4.10
N THR A 122 13.72 5.25 4.69
CA THR A 122 12.37 4.68 4.68
C THR A 122 11.87 4.48 3.26
N GLY A 123 12.04 5.48 2.38
CA GLY A 123 11.67 5.37 0.97
C GLY A 123 12.39 4.23 0.23
N MET A 124 13.70 4.09 0.46
CA MET A 124 14.48 2.98 -0.10
C MET A 124 13.98 1.61 0.38
N ALA A 125 13.70 1.48 1.69
CA ALA A 125 13.25 0.24 2.30
C ALA A 125 11.83 -0.17 1.86
N GLU A 126 10.96 0.82 1.61
CA GLU A 126 9.57 0.61 1.24
C GLU A 126 9.35 0.33 -0.26
N ALA A 127 10.30 0.74 -1.10
CA ALA A 127 10.23 0.77 -2.56
C ALA A 127 9.67 -0.49 -3.24
N GLY A 128 10.04 -1.66 -2.72
CA GLY A 128 9.70 -2.96 -3.32
C GLY A 128 8.44 -3.60 -2.77
N PHE A 129 7.77 -3.00 -1.78
CA PHE A 129 6.67 -3.67 -1.07
C PHE A 129 5.49 -3.97 -1.98
N PHE A 130 4.89 -2.92 -2.58
CA PHE A 130 3.76 -3.07 -3.49
C PHE A 130 4.04 -4.05 -4.65
N PRO A 131 5.08 -3.86 -5.48
CA PRO A 131 5.35 -4.78 -6.58
C PRO A 131 5.74 -6.18 -6.08
N GLY A 132 6.32 -6.28 -4.87
CA GLY A 132 6.60 -7.54 -4.20
C GLY A 132 5.34 -8.32 -3.84
N ILE A 133 4.32 -7.65 -3.30
CA ILE A 133 3.01 -8.25 -3.04
C ILE A 133 2.30 -8.64 -4.33
N VAL A 134 2.37 -7.83 -5.38
CA VAL A 134 1.79 -8.16 -6.69
C VAL A 134 2.41 -9.44 -7.24
N LEU A 135 3.74 -9.56 -7.20
CA LEU A 135 4.45 -10.76 -7.63
C LEU A 135 4.12 -11.95 -6.72
N TYR A 136 4.04 -11.74 -5.40
CA TYR A 136 3.63 -12.79 -4.47
C TYR A 136 2.26 -13.35 -4.84
N LEU A 137 1.26 -12.49 -4.97
CA LEU A 137 -0.11 -12.89 -5.31
C LEU A 137 -0.20 -13.52 -6.70
N SER A 138 0.67 -13.14 -7.65
CA SER A 138 0.72 -13.80 -8.95
C SER A 138 1.15 -15.28 -8.88
N ARG A 139 1.90 -15.67 -7.83
CA ARG A 139 2.33 -17.05 -7.59
C ARG A 139 1.32 -17.87 -6.80
N TRP A 140 0.25 -17.25 -6.31
CA TRP A 140 -0.82 -17.91 -5.53
C TRP A 140 -2.16 -17.93 -6.25
N TYR A 141 -2.35 -17.08 -7.26
CA TYR A 141 -3.62 -16.93 -7.97
C TYR A 141 -3.45 -16.92 -9.50
N PRO A 142 -4.30 -17.68 -10.23
CA PRO A 142 -4.38 -17.61 -11.69
C PRO A 142 -4.94 -16.25 -12.14
N ASN A 143 -4.68 -15.87 -13.40
CA ASN A 143 -4.99 -14.54 -13.92
C ASN A 143 -6.48 -14.15 -13.75
N GLN A 144 -7.38 -15.11 -14.00
CA GLN A 144 -8.84 -14.92 -13.88
C GLN A 144 -9.29 -14.44 -12.49
N ARG A 145 -8.57 -14.83 -11.43
CA ARG A 145 -8.89 -14.47 -10.03
C ARG A 145 -8.08 -13.28 -9.54
N ARG A 146 -6.92 -13.02 -10.16
CA ARG A 146 -5.95 -12.03 -9.71
C ARG A 146 -6.53 -10.62 -9.63
N GLY A 147 -7.35 -10.21 -10.59
CA GLY A 147 -7.99 -8.87 -10.59
C GLY A 147 -8.80 -8.60 -9.32
N ARG A 148 -9.65 -9.55 -8.91
CA ARG A 148 -10.46 -9.44 -7.69
C ARG A 148 -9.60 -9.39 -6.42
N ILE A 149 -8.53 -10.16 -6.37
CA ILE A 149 -7.61 -10.19 -5.24
C ILE A 149 -6.79 -8.90 -5.15
N MET A 150 -6.35 -8.36 -6.29
CA MET A 150 -5.71 -7.04 -6.36
C MET A 150 -6.66 -5.94 -5.88
N ALA A 151 -7.93 -5.97 -6.28
CA ALA A 151 -8.92 -5.00 -5.80
C ALA A 151 -9.11 -5.07 -4.27
N LEU A 152 -9.20 -6.28 -3.71
CA LEU A 152 -9.29 -6.49 -2.26
C LEU A 152 -8.03 -6.03 -1.51
N PHE A 153 -6.86 -6.21 -2.12
CA PHE A 153 -5.60 -5.71 -1.58
C PHE A 153 -5.53 -4.17 -1.64
N MET A 154 -5.85 -3.57 -2.78
CA MET A 154 -5.76 -2.13 -3.01
C MET A 154 -6.84 -1.34 -2.27
N SER A 155 -7.93 -1.96 -1.83
CA SER A 155 -8.90 -1.32 -0.94
C SER A 155 -8.33 -0.99 0.44
N ALA A 156 -7.13 -1.48 0.80
CA ALA A 156 -6.44 -1.03 1.99
C ALA A 156 -6.09 0.47 1.94
N ILE A 157 -5.91 1.06 0.75
CA ILE A 157 -5.56 2.48 0.57
C ILE A 157 -6.67 3.42 1.12
N PRO A 158 -7.93 3.33 0.67
CA PRO A 158 -8.99 4.16 1.23
C PRO A 158 -9.26 3.81 2.70
N VAL A 159 -9.15 2.53 3.08
CA VAL A 159 -9.35 2.10 4.48
C VAL A 159 -8.27 2.66 5.41
N SER A 160 -7.01 2.74 4.97
CA SER A 160 -5.93 3.34 5.75
C SER A 160 -6.14 4.84 5.93
N GLY A 161 -6.68 5.55 4.94
CA GLY A 161 -7.04 6.96 5.12
C GLY A 161 -8.21 7.16 6.09
N LEU A 162 -9.24 6.31 5.96
CA LEU A 162 -10.44 6.31 6.81
C LEU A 162 -10.11 6.02 8.27
N LEU A 163 -9.27 5.03 8.55
CA LEU A 163 -8.90 4.65 9.92
C LEU A 163 -7.70 5.44 10.43
N GLY A 164 -6.77 5.79 9.54
CA GLY A 164 -5.51 6.44 9.88
C GLY A 164 -5.66 7.85 10.37
N GLY A 165 -6.61 8.62 9.81
CA GLY A 165 -6.90 9.97 10.27
C GLY A 165 -7.33 10.01 11.74
N PRO A 166 -8.44 9.34 12.11
CA PRO A 166 -8.92 9.29 13.50
C PRO A 166 -7.89 8.66 14.44
N PHE A 167 -7.20 7.60 14.01
CA PHE A 167 -6.18 6.95 14.81
C PHE A 167 -4.99 7.88 15.09
N SER A 168 -4.48 8.58 14.08
CA SER A 168 -3.38 9.55 14.25
C SER A 168 -3.81 10.74 15.09
N GLY A 169 -5.01 11.28 14.86
CA GLY A 169 -5.59 12.35 15.68
C GLY A 169 -5.77 11.96 17.14
N TRP A 170 -6.22 10.73 17.40
CA TRP A 170 -6.34 10.17 18.75
C TRP A 170 -4.97 10.05 19.43
N ILE A 171 -3.94 9.55 18.73
CA ILE A 171 -2.58 9.48 19.31
C ILE A 171 -2.09 10.88 19.69
N LEU A 172 -2.19 11.85 18.77
CA LEU A 172 -1.72 13.22 19.01
C LEU A 172 -2.44 13.90 20.18
N ASN A 173 -3.73 13.62 20.37
CA ASN A 173 -4.53 14.17 21.46
C ASN A 173 -4.25 13.44 22.79
N HIS A 174 -4.27 12.10 22.80
CA HIS A 174 -4.06 11.29 24.00
C HIS A 174 -2.68 11.50 24.61
N PHE A 175 -1.65 11.60 23.75
CA PHE A 175 -0.26 11.81 24.15
C PHE A 175 0.17 13.29 24.17
N ALA A 176 -0.78 14.23 24.11
CA ALA A 176 -0.48 15.67 24.14
C ALA A 176 0.15 16.13 25.48
N GLY A 177 -0.08 15.38 26.57
CA GLY A 177 0.41 15.69 27.90
C GLY A 177 1.89 15.38 28.14
N GLY A 178 2.63 14.93 27.13
CA GLY A 178 4.05 14.59 27.28
C GLY A 178 4.30 13.32 28.09
N GLN A 179 3.33 12.40 28.10
CA GLN A 179 3.42 11.15 28.86
C GLN A 179 4.68 10.38 28.46
N GLY A 180 5.46 9.91 29.45
CA GLY A 180 6.73 9.24 29.18
C GLY A 180 7.84 10.15 28.64
N GLY A 181 7.71 11.47 28.76
CA GLY A 181 8.73 12.44 28.31
C GLY A 181 8.80 12.63 26.79
N MET A 182 7.81 12.13 26.05
CA MET A 182 7.74 12.20 24.59
C MET A 182 6.53 13.02 24.15
N ALA A 183 6.70 13.81 23.09
CA ALA A 183 5.62 14.55 22.44
C ALA A 183 4.68 13.61 21.67
N GLY A 184 3.44 14.07 21.40
CA GLY A 184 2.44 13.27 20.68
C GLY A 184 2.92 12.76 19.32
N TRP A 185 3.65 13.59 18.56
CA TRP A 185 4.23 13.18 17.27
C TRP A 185 5.30 12.08 17.40
N GLN A 186 6.07 12.05 18.50
CA GLN A 186 7.06 10.99 18.77
C GLN A 186 6.37 9.67 19.08
N TRP A 187 5.33 9.71 19.93
CA TRP A 187 4.47 8.56 20.21
C TRP A 187 3.84 8.00 18.94
N MET A 188 3.50 8.87 17.99
CA MET A 188 2.89 8.46 16.74
C MET A 188 3.84 7.67 15.83
N PHE A 189 5.11 8.08 15.71
CA PHE A 189 6.12 7.29 15.00
C PHE A 189 6.42 5.97 15.71
N LEU A 190 6.41 5.95 17.05
CA LEU A 190 6.60 4.73 17.84
C LEU A 190 5.44 3.73 17.66
N ILE A 191 4.20 4.18 17.87
CA ILE A 191 2.98 3.35 17.84
C ILE A 191 2.68 2.84 16.43
N GLN A 192 3.16 3.49 15.37
CA GLN A 192 2.98 3.02 14.01
C GLN A 192 4.18 2.19 13.51
N GLY A 193 5.41 2.59 13.85
CA GLY A 193 6.61 1.88 13.41
C GLY A 193 6.83 0.55 14.13
N VAL A 194 6.60 0.45 15.45
CA VAL A 194 6.83 -0.80 16.19
C VAL A 194 5.90 -1.93 15.74
N PRO A 195 4.57 -1.73 15.58
CA PRO A 195 3.71 -2.78 15.03
C PRO A 195 4.09 -3.17 13.60
N THR A 196 4.61 -2.23 12.82
CA THR A 196 5.11 -2.51 11.47
C THR A 196 6.31 -3.47 11.51
N VAL A 197 7.26 -3.26 12.42
CA VAL A 197 8.37 -4.20 12.65
C VAL A 197 7.84 -5.57 13.08
N ALA A 198 6.87 -5.60 14.00
CA ALA A 198 6.25 -6.84 14.46
C ALA A 198 5.54 -7.59 13.31
N LEU A 199 4.81 -6.88 12.44
CA LEU A 199 4.21 -7.44 11.23
C LEU A 199 5.27 -7.99 10.28
N GLY A 200 6.41 -7.31 10.14
CA GLY A 200 7.55 -7.81 9.38
C GLY A 200 8.12 -9.12 9.93
N VAL A 201 8.24 -9.26 11.26
CA VAL A 201 8.61 -10.52 11.91
C VAL A 201 7.56 -11.61 11.68
N LEU A 202 6.27 -11.27 11.82
CA LEU A 202 5.16 -12.18 11.57
C LEU A 202 5.11 -12.63 10.10
N ALA A 203 5.57 -11.83 9.15
CA ALA A 203 5.63 -12.19 7.73
C ALA A 203 6.48 -13.46 7.50
N PHE A 204 7.56 -13.66 8.26
CA PHE A 204 8.39 -14.86 8.16
C PHE A 204 7.67 -16.15 8.58
N VAL A 205 6.66 -16.02 9.44
CA VAL A 205 5.88 -17.15 9.98
C VAL A 205 4.58 -17.36 9.18
N LEU A 206 3.89 -16.27 8.82
CA LEU A 206 2.56 -16.31 8.21
C LEU A 206 2.59 -16.46 6.68
N LEU A 207 3.58 -15.88 6.01
CA LEU A 207 3.73 -16.04 4.56
C LEU A 207 4.41 -17.36 4.23
N CYS A 208 4.06 -17.94 3.08
CA CYS A 208 4.72 -19.11 2.50
C CYS A 208 5.27 -18.72 1.12
N ASP A 209 6.52 -19.04 0.82
CA ASP A 209 7.17 -18.64 -0.44
C ASP A 209 6.54 -19.32 -1.67
N LYS A 210 6.15 -20.59 -1.52
CA LYS A 210 5.54 -21.41 -2.56
C LYS A 210 4.26 -22.07 -2.06
N VAL A 211 3.37 -22.39 -2.98
CA VAL A 211 2.16 -23.19 -2.72
C VAL A 211 2.53 -24.58 -2.19
N GLU A 212 3.67 -25.13 -2.63
CA GLU A 212 4.19 -26.44 -2.20
C GLU A 212 4.52 -26.48 -0.70
N ASP A 213 5.01 -25.36 -0.16
CA ASP A 213 5.38 -25.23 1.25
C ASP A 213 4.16 -25.02 2.17
N ALA A 214 2.96 -24.85 1.60
CA ALA A 214 1.74 -24.56 2.33
C ALA A 214 1.23 -25.80 3.08
N ARG A 215 1.69 -26.00 4.33
CA ARG A 215 1.29 -27.15 5.17
C ARG A 215 -0.20 -27.18 5.55
N TRP A 216 -0.88 -26.06 5.44
CA TRP A 216 -2.31 -25.90 5.74
C TRP A 216 -3.22 -26.25 4.54
N LEU A 217 -2.64 -26.57 3.38
CA LEU A 217 -3.34 -27.16 2.23
C LEU A 217 -3.06 -28.67 2.17
N THR A 218 -4.06 -29.46 1.80
CA THR A 218 -3.84 -30.88 1.52
C THR A 218 -2.99 -31.05 0.26
N SER A 219 -2.34 -32.21 0.10
CA SER A 219 -1.50 -32.47 -1.08
C SER A 219 -2.28 -32.35 -2.41
N GLU A 220 -3.54 -32.77 -2.43
CA GLU A 220 -4.44 -32.62 -3.57
C GLU A 220 -4.74 -31.14 -3.87
N GLN A 221 -5.05 -30.34 -2.84
CA GLN A 221 -5.29 -28.90 -2.98
C GLN A 221 -4.07 -28.16 -3.51
N ARG A 222 -2.86 -28.51 -3.02
CA ARG A 222 -1.60 -27.94 -3.51
C ARG A 222 -1.35 -28.27 -4.97
N GLN A 223 -1.55 -29.54 -5.34
CA GLN A 223 -1.35 -29.99 -6.72
C GLN A 223 -2.31 -29.28 -7.67
N ARG A 224 -3.57 -29.12 -7.26
CA ARG A 224 -4.57 -28.40 -8.05
C ARG A 224 -4.19 -26.95 -8.32
N VAL A 225 -3.83 -26.20 -7.27
CA VAL A 225 -3.43 -24.79 -7.41
C VAL A 225 -2.18 -24.66 -8.29
N LYS A 226 -1.23 -25.59 -8.16
CA LYS A 226 -0.05 -25.64 -9.02
C LYS A 226 -0.44 -25.85 -10.48
N THR A 227 -1.31 -26.82 -10.77
CA THR A 227 -1.82 -27.08 -12.13
C THR A 227 -2.52 -25.84 -12.71
N ASP A 228 -3.39 -25.18 -11.94
CA ASP A 228 -4.09 -23.97 -12.38
C ASP A 228 -3.10 -22.84 -12.76
N ILE A 229 -2.07 -22.63 -11.95
CA ILE A 229 -1.05 -21.60 -12.20
C ILE A 229 -0.19 -21.97 -13.41
N THR A 230 0.24 -23.23 -13.54
CA THR A 230 1.05 -23.68 -14.68
C THR A 230 0.25 -23.59 -15.98
N ASN A 231 -1.03 -23.96 -15.98
CA ASN A 231 -1.90 -23.82 -17.14
C ASN A 231 -2.09 -22.33 -17.53
N ASP A 232 -2.20 -21.44 -16.55
CA ASP A 232 -2.25 -19.99 -16.77
C ASP A 232 -0.95 -19.45 -17.38
N GLU A 233 0.20 -19.92 -16.92
CA GLU A 233 1.51 -19.54 -17.47
C GLU A 233 1.70 -20.03 -18.91
N LEU A 234 1.29 -21.26 -19.21
CA LEU A 234 1.37 -21.83 -20.57
C LEU A 234 0.40 -21.14 -21.55
N SER A 235 -0.72 -20.64 -21.05
CA SER A 235 -1.73 -19.92 -21.84
C SER A 235 -1.34 -18.46 -22.13
N ARG A 236 -0.25 -17.94 -21.54
CA ARG A 236 0.19 -16.58 -21.81
C ARG A 236 0.79 -16.50 -23.22
N PRO A 237 0.37 -15.52 -24.05
CA PRO A 237 1.03 -15.29 -25.31
C PRO A 237 2.51 -15.03 -25.03
N VAL A 238 3.39 -15.77 -25.70
CA VAL A 238 4.85 -15.59 -25.63
C VAL A 238 5.18 -14.22 -26.23
N HIS A 239 5.04 -13.17 -25.43
CA HIS A 239 5.56 -11.86 -25.77
C HIS A 239 7.08 -12.03 -25.72
N GLY A 240 7.73 -12.03 -26.88
CA GLY A 240 9.18 -12.10 -26.99
C GLY A 240 9.81 -11.07 -26.04
N LYS A 241 10.89 -11.47 -25.36
CA LYS A 241 11.61 -10.67 -24.34
C LYS A 241 11.67 -9.21 -24.77
N SER A 242 10.73 -8.40 -24.30
CA SER A 242 10.66 -7.00 -24.66
C SER A 242 11.81 -6.35 -23.94
N SER A 243 12.86 -5.97 -24.67
CA SER A 243 13.97 -5.24 -24.06
C SER A 243 13.39 -4.02 -23.36
N VAL A 244 13.89 -3.69 -22.16
CA VAL A 244 13.47 -2.48 -21.42
C VAL A 244 13.58 -1.25 -22.31
N ALA A 245 14.58 -1.21 -23.19
CA ALA A 245 14.74 -0.15 -24.19
C ALA A 245 13.57 -0.08 -25.18
N SER A 246 13.05 -1.23 -25.64
CA SER A 246 11.89 -1.27 -26.54
C SER A 246 10.62 -0.75 -25.87
N VAL A 247 10.47 -0.98 -24.57
CA VAL A 247 9.34 -0.46 -23.78
C VAL A 247 9.49 1.06 -23.63
N LEU A 248 10.69 1.55 -23.24
CA LEU A 248 10.95 2.98 -23.08
C LEU A 248 10.84 3.80 -24.37
N SER A 249 11.04 3.18 -25.54
CA SER A 249 10.84 3.83 -26.83
C SER A 249 9.37 3.98 -27.24
N MET A 250 8.42 3.39 -26.52
CA MET A 250 7.00 3.50 -26.84
C MET A 250 6.43 4.85 -26.35
N PRO A 251 5.99 5.77 -27.23
CA PRO A 251 5.50 7.08 -26.82
C PRO A 251 4.25 6.99 -25.94
N PHE A 252 3.44 5.94 -26.13
CA PHE A 252 2.25 5.68 -25.33
C PHE A 252 2.56 5.50 -23.83
N ILE A 253 3.73 4.96 -23.48
CA ILE A 253 4.13 4.76 -22.08
C ILE A 253 4.42 6.10 -21.41
N TRP A 254 5.04 7.03 -22.11
CA TRP A 254 5.28 8.39 -21.61
C TRP A 254 3.99 9.18 -21.44
N ILE A 255 3.03 9.02 -22.35
CA ILE A 255 1.70 9.65 -22.22
C ILE A 255 0.98 9.11 -20.98
N LEU A 256 0.90 7.79 -20.81
CA LEU A 256 0.29 7.19 -19.62
C LEU A 256 1.04 7.55 -18.34
N GLY A 257 2.37 7.60 -18.40
CA GLY A 257 3.23 8.03 -17.30
C GLY A 257 2.97 9.47 -16.88
N PHE A 258 2.80 10.38 -17.84
CA PHE A 258 2.47 11.79 -17.58
C PHE A 258 1.07 11.95 -16.99
N ILE A 259 0.08 11.24 -17.52
CA ILE A 259 -1.28 11.21 -16.94
C ILE A 259 -1.19 10.73 -15.49
N TYR A 260 -0.48 9.62 -15.23
CA TYR A 260 -0.30 9.10 -13.87
C TYR A 260 0.43 10.09 -12.96
N PHE A 261 1.43 10.80 -13.46
CA PHE A 261 2.14 11.85 -12.73
C PHE A 261 1.17 12.96 -12.28
N CYS A 262 0.34 13.49 -13.18
CA CYS A 262 -0.64 14.54 -12.85
C CYS A 262 -1.65 14.09 -11.78
N ILE A 263 -2.07 12.82 -11.84
CA ILE A 263 -2.97 12.24 -10.85
C ILE A 263 -2.27 12.17 -9.49
N GLN A 264 -1.06 11.62 -9.46
CA GLN A 264 -0.34 11.39 -8.21
C GLN A 264 0.15 12.69 -7.56
N SER A 265 0.45 13.74 -8.33
CA SER A 265 0.77 15.05 -7.76
C SER A 265 -0.38 15.61 -6.93
N GLY A 266 -1.63 15.48 -7.42
CA GLY A 266 -2.82 15.91 -6.66
C GLY A 266 -3.08 15.04 -5.43
N VAL A 267 -3.00 13.72 -5.59
CA VAL A 267 -3.22 12.76 -4.50
C VAL A 267 -2.25 12.98 -3.33
N TYR A 268 -0.96 13.16 -3.60
CA TYR A 268 0.03 13.35 -2.53
C TYR A 268 -0.01 14.74 -1.90
N ALA A 269 -0.38 15.77 -2.66
CA ALA A 269 -0.65 17.10 -2.09
C ALA A 269 -1.78 17.02 -1.04
N ILE A 270 -2.86 16.30 -1.33
CA ILE A 270 -3.92 16.07 -0.34
C ILE A 270 -3.39 15.20 0.80
N ASN A 271 -2.77 14.04 0.53
CA ASN A 271 -2.33 13.12 1.59
C ASN A 271 -1.40 13.74 2.64
N PHE A 272 -0.49 14.63 2.23
CA PHE A 272 0.50 15.21 3.14
C PHE A 272 0.09 16.53 3.79
N TRP A 273 -0.87 17.27 3.21
CA TRP A 273 -1.30 18.57 3.73
C TRP A 273 -2.75 18.60 4.21
N LEU A 274 -3.55 17.55 3.99
CA LEU A 274 -4.96 17.50 4.42
C LEU A 274 -5.14 17.85 5.91
N PRO A 275 -4.35 17.32 6.86
CA PRO A 275 -4.48 17.71 8.27
C PRO A 275 -4.20 19.20 8.50
N SER A 276 -3.20 19.77 7.80
CA SER A 276 -2.88 21.20 7.87
C SER A 276 -3.98 22.07 7.25
N ILE A 277 -4.56 21.63 6.12
CA ILE A 277 -5.68 22.31 5.47
C ILE A 277 -6.85 22.39 6.45
N ILE A 278 -7.21 21.28 7.11
CA ILE A 278 -8.29 21.25 8.09
C ILE A 278 -7.96 22.12 9.31
N LYS A 279 -6.70 22.10 9.81
CA LYS A 279 -6.27 23.01 10.88
C LYS A 279 -6.46 24.48 10.48
N ASN A 280 -6.09 24.85 9.25
CA ASN A 280 -6.24 26.21 8.72
C ASN A 280 -7.70 26.64 8.50
N LEU A 281 -8.64 25.69 8.39
CA LEU A 281 -10.08 25.98 8.37
C LEU A 281 -10.63 26.37 9.76
N GLY A 282 -9.82 26.32 10.82
CA GLY A 282 -10.19 26.77 12.17
C GLY A 282 -10.35 25.64 13.20
N PHE A 283 -10.11 24.38 12.82
CA PHE A 283 -10.15 23.26 13.76
C PHE A 283 -8.82 23.13 14.51
N SER A 284 -8.83 23.26 15.84
CA SER A 284 -7.63 23.21 16.67
C SER A 284 -7.34 21.84 17.30
N ASP A 285 -8.38 21.01 17.50
CA ASP A 285 -8.23 19.68 18.11
C ASP A 285 -7.77 18.64 17.08
N ALA A 286 -6.63 18.00 17.35
CA ALA A 286 -6.08 16.93 16.52
C ALA A 286 -7.04 15.74 16.34
N LEU A 287 -7.88 15.43 17.35
CA LEU A 287 -8.88 14.37 17.25
C LEU A 287 -9.94 14.75 16.20
N VAL A 288 -10.43 15.99 16.23
CA VAL A 288 -11.41 16.51 15.28
C VAL A 288 -10.82 16.57 13.88
N ILE A 289 -9.58 17.04 13.73
CA ILE A 289 -8.85 17.02 12.46
C ILE A 289 -8.77 15.59 11.90
N GLY A 290 -8.47 14.61 12.76
CA GLY A 290 -8.42 13.19 12.38
C GLY A 290 -9.75 12.67 11.84
N TRP A 291 -10.86 12.96 12.51
CA TRP A 291 -12.20 12.57 12.05
C TRP A 291 -12.64 13.26 10.77
N ILE A 292 -12.38 14.56 10.63
CA ILE A 292 -12.69 15.30 9.39
C ILE A 292 -11.85 14.76 8.23
N SER A 293 -10.58 14.44 8.46
CA SER A 293 -9.70 13.85 7.45
C SER A 293 -10.22 12.50 6.94
N ALA A 294 -10.97 11.76 7.75
CA ALA A 294 -11.54 10.47 7.37
C ALA A 294 -12.65 10.60 6.31
N VAL A 295 -13.37 11.73 6.27
CA VAL A 295 -14.53 11.92 5.39
C VAL A 295 -14.15 11.90 3.91
N PRO A 296 -13.15 12.67 3.43
CA PRO A 296 -12.69 12.57 2.04
C PRO A 296 -12.24 11.17 1.64
N TYR A 297 -11.55 10.44 2.53
CA TYR A 297 -11.11 9.05 2.24
C TYR A 297 -12.27 8.06 2.19
N LEU A 298 -13.29 8.22 3.04
CA LEU A 298 -14.52 7.44 2.97
C LEU A 298 -15.23 7.66 1.63
N MET A 299 -15.39 8.93 1.24
CA MET A 299 -16.02 9.30 -0.04
C MET A 299 -15.21 8.77 -1.22
N ALA A 300 -13.88 8.90 -1.18
CA ALA A 300 -12.98 8.35 -2.20
C ALA A 300 -13.09 6.82 -2.29
N GLY A 301 -13.19 6.11 -1.16
CA GLY A 301 -13.39 4.67 -1.12
C GLY A 301 -14.72 4.23 -1.73
N VAL A 302 -15.83 4.88 -1.35
CA VAL A 302 -17.16 4.61 -1.92
C VAL A 302 -17.15 4.89 -3.43
N PHE A 303 -16.60 6.05 -3.84
CA PHE A 303 -16.53 6.44 -5.24
C PHE A 303 -15.66 5.49 -6.06
N MET A 304 -14.50 5.06 -5.53
CA MET A 304 -13.64 4.06 -6.16
C MET A 304 -14.38 2.74 -6.43
N LEU A 305 -15.20 2.27 -5.47
CA LEU A 305 -15.98 1.04 -5.64
C LEU A 305 -17.11 1.20 -6.66
N LEU A 306 -17.82 2.33 -6.64
CA LEU A 306 -18.92 2.62 -7.57
C LEU A 306 -18.41 2.79 -9.01
N VAL A 307 -17.36 3.59 -9.20
CA VAL A 307 -16.74 3.82 -10.51
C VAL A 307 -16.07 2.55 -11.02
N GLY A 308 -15.37 1.80 -10.17
CA GLY A 308 -14.77 0.52 -10.54
C GLY A 308 -15.82 -0.49 -11.03
N ARG A 309 -16.90 -0.66 -10.26
CA ARG A 309 -18.01 -1.55 -10.67
C ARG A 309 -18.68 -1.07 -11.95
N SER A 310 -18.89 0.23 -12.11
CA SER A 310 -19.47 0.80 -13.33
C SER A 310 -18.57 0.59 -14.55
N ALA A 311 -17.25 0.74 -14.39
CA ALA A 311 -16.27 0.54 -15.44
C ALA A 311 -16.23 -0.93 -15.90
N ASP A 312 -16.29 -1.85 -14.94
CA ASP A 312 -16.33 -3.30 -15.23
C ASP A 312 -17.64 -3.70 -15.94
N LEU A 313 -18.78 -3.14 -15.53
CA LEU A 313 -20.08 -3.43 -16.15
C LEU A 313 -20.20 -2.88 -17.57
N ARG A 314 -19.65 -1.69 -17.83
CA ARG A 314 -19.73 -1.02 -19.14
C ARG A 314 -18.56 -1.36 -20.05
N ASN A 315 -17.50 -1.96 -19.53
CA ASN A 315 -16.24 -2.21 -20.21
C ASN A 315 -15.61 -0.94 -20.84
N GLU A 316 -15.93 0.23 -20.28
CA GLU A 316 -15.49 1.54 -20.75
C GLU A 316 -14.50 2.12 -19.74
N ARG A 317 -13.20 2.12 -20.07
CA ARG A 317 -12.17 2.61 -19.13
C ARG A 317 -11.84 4.10 -19.30
N ARG A 318 -12.13 4.67 -20.48
CA ARG A 318 -11.75 6.05 -20.82
C ARG A 318 -12.58 7.07 -20.06
N TRP A 319 -13.91 6.95 -20.09
CA TRP A 319 -14.81 7.90 -19.43
C TRP A 319 -14.74 7.82 -17.90
N HIS A 320 -14.54 6.62 -17.36
CA HIS A 320 -14.33 6.40 -15.93
C HIS A 320 -12.99 6.92 -15.43
N LEU A 321 -12.08 7.34 -16.32
CA LEU A 321 -10.90 8.13 -15.97
C LEU A 321 -11.17 9.63 -16.15
N VAL A 322 -11.70 10.04 -17.31
CA VAL A 322 -11.86 11.46 -17.67
C VAL A 322 -12.85 12.18 -16.75
N VAL A 323 -14.02 11.58 -16.48
CA VAL A 323 -15.07 12.24 -15.70
C VAL A 323 -14.62 12.53 -14.26
N PRO A 324 -14.07 11.58 -13.49
CA PRO A 324 -13.51 11.89 -12.17
C PRO A 324 -12.41 12.95 -12.17
N MET A 325 -11.56 12.96 -13.21
CA MET A 325 -10.49 13.98 -13.32
C MET A 325 -11.06 15.37 -13.57
N LEU A 326 -12.08 15.49 -14.41
CA LEU A 326 -12.77 16.75 -14.63
C LEU A 326 -13.48 17.23 -13.37
N MET A 327 -14.12 16.33 -12.61
CA MET A 327 -14.71 16.66 -11.31
C MET A 327 -13.66 17.20 -10.33
N GLY A 328 -12.50 16.52 -10.23
CA GLY A 328 -11.39 16.98 -9.38
C GLY A 328 -10.79 18.32 -9.82
N ALA A 329 -10.85 18.65 -11.10
CA ALA A 329 -10.39 19.95 -11.61
C ALA A 329 -11.36 21.10 -11.27
N THR A 330 -12.65 20.82 -11.11
CA THR A 330 -13.67 21.83 -10.80
C THR A 330 -13.83 22.13 -9.31
N GLY A 331 -13.30 21.27 -8.43
CA GLY A 331 -13.42 21.39 -6.97
C GLY A 331 -14.23 20.26 -6.37
#